data_AF-E2BJX1-F1
#
_entry.id   AF-E2BJX1-F1
#
_cell.length_a   1.000
_cell.length_b   1.000
_cell.length_c   1.000
_cell.angle_alpha   90.00
_cell.angle_beta   90.00
_cell.angle_gamma   90.00
#
_symmetry.space_group_name_H-M   'P 1'
#
loop_
_entity.id
_entity.type
_entity.pdbx_description
1 polymer ?
#
loop_
_entity_poly.entity_id
_entity_poly.type
_entity_poly.pdbx_seq_one_letter_code
_entity_poly.pdbx_strand_id
1 'polypeptide(L)'
;MYKSIFAKEKQADVFPIEIMCHLPVICEDKNVPYCYTPSRQDIGIAMGINRGSLMVLIKEHPEYKDLYTEIKEAIMTLSTPL
;
A
#
# COMPACT_ATOMS: atom_id res chain seq x y z
N MET A 1 -16.61 0.70 -7.22
CA MET A 1 -16.02 1.69 -6.29
C MET A 1 -14.99 0.93 -5.45
N TYR A 2 -13.74 0.85 -5.93
CA TYR A 2 -12.75 -0.11 -5.44
C TYR A 2 -12.16 0.38 -4.11
N LYS A 3 -12.60 -0.21 -2.99
CA LYS A 3 -11.93 -0.05 -1.70
C LYS A 3 -10.72 -0.97 -1.74
N SER A 4 -9.52 -0.40 -1.73
CA SER A 4 -8.29 -1.17 -1.83
C SER A 4 -7.24 -0.62 -0.90
N ILE A 5 -6.42 -1.48 -0.33
CA ILE A 5 -5.30 -1.07 0.54
C ILE A 5 -4.06 -0.95 -0.35
N PHE A 6 -3.36 0.18 -0.27
CA PHE A 6 -2.11 0.42 -0.98
C PHE A 6 -0.93 0.23 -0.04
N ALA A 7 -0.05 -0.74 -0.34
CA ALA A 7 1.29 -0.78 0.26
C ALA A 7 2.29 -0.09 -0.68
N LYS A 8 3.03 0.90 -0.17
CA LYS A 8 4.02 1.70 -0.92
C LYS A 8 5.41 1.49 -0.34
N GLU A 9 6.43 1.53 -1.20
CA GLU A 9 7.82 1.64 -0.73
C GLU A 9 8.11 3.06 -0.22
N LYS A 10 9.06 3.17 0.71
CA LYS A 10 9.55 4.47 1.19
C LYS A 10 10.08 5.29 0.00
N GLN A 11 9.68 6.56 -0.08
CA GLN A 11 9.95 7.43 -1.23
C GLN A 11 11.44 7.62 -1.55
N ALA A 12 12.33 7.38 -0.58
CA ALA A 12 13.77 7.54 -0.73
C ALA A 12 14.43 6.47 -1.64
N ASP A 13 13.77 5.33 -1.86
CA ASP A 13 14.35 4.17 -2.56
C ASP A 13 13.83 4.01 -4.01
N VAL A 14 12.92 4.91 -4.44
CA VAL A 14 12.26 4.85 -5.75
C VAL A 14 12.81 5.92 -6.69
N PHE A 15 13.44 5.46 -7.78
CA PHE A 15 13.88 6.33 -8.88
C PHE A 15 13.17 5.90 -10.17
N PRO A 16 12.54 6.82 -10.93
CA PRO A 16 12.39 8.26 -10.67
C PRO A 16 11.37 8.61 -9.58
N ILE A 17 11.69 9.64 -8.78
CA ILE A 17 10.82 10.16 -7.70
C ILE A 17 9.46 10.67 -8.22
N GLU A 18 9.42 11.20 -9.44
CA GLU A 18 8.22 11.81 -10.04
C GLU A 18 7.02 10.86 -10.13
N ILE A 19 7.31 9.55 -10.22
CA ILE A 19 6.28 8.50 -10.27
C ILE A 19 5.59 8.33 -8.92
N MET A 20 6.22 8.72 -7.82
CA MET A 20 5.70 8.52 -6.45
C MET A 20 5.07 9.77 -5.85
N CYS A 21 5.38 10.97 -6.35
CA CYS A 21 4.92 12.24 -5.76
C CYS A 21 3.40 12.43 -5.79
N HIS A 22 2.73 11.94 -6.83
CA HIS A 22 1.29 12.14 -7.03
C HIS A 22 0.42 11.11 -6.28
N LEU A 23 1.01 9.99 -5.86
CA LEU A 23 0.27 8.87 -5.26
C LEU A 23 -0.34 9.19 -3.88
N PRO A 24 0.35 9.83 -2.92
CA PRO A 24 -0.25 10.19 -1.63
C PRO A 24 -1.46 11.10 -1.80
N VAL A 25 -1.33 12.13 -2.63
CA VAL A 25 -2.40 13.11 -2.91
C VAL A 25 -3.66 12.44 -3.46
N ILE A 26 -3.51 11.49 -4.40
CA ILE A 26 -4.65 10.76 -4.96
C ILE A 26 -5.28 9.81 -3.93
N CYS A 27 -4.46 9.18 -3.06
CA CYS A 27 -4.97 8.34 -1.98
C CYS A 27 -5.78 9.15 -0.97
N GLU A 28 -5.33 10.37 -0.65
CA GLU A 28 -6.03 11.29 0.24
C GLU A 28 -7.35 11.78 -0.37
N ASP A 29 -7.33 12.25 -1.62
CA ASP A 29 -8.53 12.72 -2.34
C ASP A 29 -9.61 11.61 -2.41
N LYS A 30 -9.18 10.38 -2.67
CA LYS A 30 -10.09 9.21 -2.76
C LYS A 30 -10.38 8.54 -1.42
N ASN A 31 -9.85 9.05 -0.31
CA ASN A 31 -9.98 8.45 1.03
C ASN A 31 -9.59 6.96 1.05
N VAL A 32 -8.52 6.62 0.34
CA VAL A 32 -8.02 5.24 0.22
C VAL A 32 -6.92 5.02 1.26
N PRO A 33 -7.09 4.05 2.18
CA PRO A 33 -6.08 3.76 3.18
C PRO A 33 -4.81 3.19 2.53
N TYR A 34 -3.65 3.68 2.95
CA TYR A 34 -2.36 3.24 2.44
C TYR A 34 -1.32 3.17 3.57
N CYS A 35 -0.33 2.29 3.40
CA CYS A 35 0.78 2.13 4.32
C CYS A 35 2.11 2.15 3.56
N TYR A 36 3.19 2.45 4.30
CA TYR A 36 4.55 2.36 3.78
C TYR A 36 5.24 1.12 4.34
N THR A 37 5.92 0.39 3.47
CA THR A 37 6.76 -0.76 3.81
C THR A 37 8.23 -0.38 3.58
N PRO A 38 9.14 -0.80 4.47
CA PRO A 38 10.56 -0.47 4.34
C PRO A 38 11.28 -1.17 3.18
N SER A 39 10.72 -2.24 2.60
CA SER A 39 11.37 -3.07 1.59
C SER A 39 10.38 -3.50 0.49
N ARG A 40 10.68 -3.19 -0.78
CA ARG A 40 9.94 -3.76 -1.93
C ARG A 40 10.10 -5.25 -2.10
N GLN A 41 11.19 -5.83 -1.58
CA GLN A 41 11.45 -7.27 -1.72
C GLN A 41 10.46 -8.06 -0.88
N ASP A 42 10.14 -7.58 0.32
CA ASP A 42 9.20 -8.23 1.24
C ASP A 42 7.80 -8.29 0.62
N ILE A 43 7.39 -7.22 -0.07
CA ILE A 43 6.14 -7.16 -0.83
C ILE A 43 6.14 -8.21 -1.95
N GLY A 44 7.25 -8.34 -2.68
CA GLY A 44 7.38 -9.34 -3.74
C GLY A 44 7.29 -10.76 -3.20
N ILE A 45 8.01 -11.05 -2.11
CA ILE A 45 7.99 -12.34 -1.42
C ILE A 45 6.58 -12.67 -0.92
N ALA A 46 5.87 -11.70 -0.33
CA ALA A 46 4.49 -11.87 0.14
C ALA A 46 3.50 -12.18 -1.01
N MET A 47 3.76 -11.67 -2.22
CA MET A 47 2.98 -11.98 -3.41
C MET A 47 3.47 -13.23 -4.17
N GLY A 48 4.53 -13.90 -3.71
CA GLY A 48 5.12 -15.05 -4.40
C GLY A 48 5.88 -14.69 -5.68
N ILE A 49 6.26 -13.42 -5.86
CA ILE A 49 7.03 -12.93 -7.01
C ILE A 49 8.49 -12.65 -6.60
N ASN A 50 9.43 -13.12 -7.41
CA ASN A 50 10.87 -12.88 -7.20
C ASN A 50 11.32 -11.45 -7.55
N ARG A 51 10.40 -10.58 -7.97
CA ARG A 51 10.68 -9.17 -8.26
C ARG A 51 9.99 -8.31 -7.22
N GLY A 52 10.72 -7.35 -6.67
CA GLY A 52 10.13 -6.37 -5.75
C GLY A 52 9.05 -5.56 -6.44
N SER A 53 7.92 -5.36 -5.76
CA SER A 53 6.85 -4.50 -6.25
C SER A 53 6.93 -3.15 -5.56
N LEU A 54 6.83 -2.07 -6.34
CA LEU A 54 6.78 -0.71 -5.81
C LEU A 54 5.44 -0.41 -5.12
N MET A 55 4.38 -1.06 -5.59
CA MET A 55 3.01 -0.83 -5.16
C MET A 55 2.23 -2.13 -5.19
N VAL A 56 1.43 -2.38 -4.17
CA VAL A 56 0.45 -3.48 -4.19
C VAL A 56 -0.92 -2.95 -3.83
N LEU A 57 -1.90 -3.37 -4.63
CA LEU A 57 -3.30 -3.07 -4.43
C LEU A 57 -3.99 -4.33 -3.92
N ILE A 58 -4.39 -4.32 -2.65
CA ILE A 58 -5.17 -5.42 -2.09
C ILE A 58 -6.64 -5.10 -2.29
N LYS A 59 -7.34 -5.97 -3.04
CA LYS A 59 -8.79 -5.90 -3.21
C LYS A 59 -9.49 -6.69 -2.11
N GLU A 60 -10.69 -6.27 -1.74
CA GLU A 60 -11.54 -7.07 -0.87
C GLU A 60 -11.87 -8.41 -1.55
N HIS A 61 -11.75 -9.49 -0.79
CA HIS A 61 -12.10 -10.83 -1.24
C HIS A 61 -12.78 -11.57 -0.08
N PRO A 62 -13.80 -12.40 -0.35
CA PRO A 62 -14.54 -13.11 0.69
C PRO A 62 -13.67 -14.06 1.53
N GLU A 63 -12.59 -14.62 0.97
CA GLU A 63 -11.72 -15.59 1.65
C GLU A 63 -10.91 -15.02 2.82
N TYR A 64 -10.55 -13.73 2.77
CA TYR A 64 -9.70 -13.07 3.77
C TYR A 64 -10.32 -11.75 4.26
N LYS A 65 -11.65 -11.68 4.28
CA LYS A 65 -12.40 -10.48 4.62
C LYS A 65 -12.16 -9.99 6.05
N ASP A 66 -12.02 -10.92 6.99
CA ASP A 66 -11.78 -10.59 8.41
C ASP A 66 -10.41 -9.94 8.58
N LEU A 67 -9.35 -10.56 8.03
CA LEU A 67 -8.00 -10.00 8.02
C LEU A 67 -7.93 -8.65 7.29
N TYR A 68 -8.65 -8.52 6.17
CA TYR A 68 -8.71 -7.26 5.42
C TYR A 68 -9.29 -6.13 6.26
N THR A 69 -10.30 -6.42 7.09
CA THR A 69 -10.95 -5.43 7.95
C THR A 69 -10.03 -5.00 9.08
N GLU A 70 -9.37 -5.96 9.74
CA GLU A 70 -8.38 -5.70 10.80
C GLU A 70 -7.23 -4.81 10.29
N ILE A 71 -6.62 -5.15 9.15
CA ILE A 71 -5.52 -4.37 8.57
C ILE A 71 -6.00 -2.97 8.17
N LYS A 72 -7.22 -2.85 7.63
CA LYS A 72 -7.78 -1.56 7.26
C LYS A 72 -7.91 -0.63 8.46
N GLU A 73 -8.39 -1.13 9.60
CA GLU A 73 -8.52 -0.35 10.83
C GLU A 73 -7.16 0.02 11.42
N ALA A 74 -6.19 -0.90 11.38
CA ALA A 74 -4.83 -0.64 11.83
C ALA A 74 -4.17 0.48 11.00
N ILE A 75 -4.30 0.44 9.68
CA ILE A 75 -3.75 1.46 8.77
C ILE A 75 -4.41 2.82 8.98
N MET A 76 -5.72 2.86 9.27
CA MET A 76 -6.40 4.13 9.58
C MET A 76 -5.92 4.75 10.89
N THR A 77 -5.47 3.93 11.85
CA THR A 77 -4.96 4.38 13.15
C THR A 77 -3.50 4.83 13.05
N LEU A 78 -2.71 4.15 12.21
CA LEU A 78 -1.34 4.53 11.86
C LEU A 78 -1.39 5.75 10.94
N SER A 79 -1.51 6.93 11.56
CA SER A 79 -1.40 8.21 10.88
C SER A 79 -0.10 8.24 10.09
N THR A 80 -0.22 8.55 8.81
CA THR A 80 0.85 8.61 7.82
C THR A 80 2.05 9.40 8.33
N PRO A 81 3.28 8.87 8.25
CA PRO A 81 4.46 9.69 8.49
C PRO A 81 4.49 10.79 7.43
N LEU A 82 4.42 12.05 7.88
CA LEU A 82 4.69 13.25 7.09
C LEU A 82 6.10 13.17 6.46
#